data_AF-A0A954G1N3-F1
#
_entry.id   AF-A0A954G1N3-F1
#
_cell.length_a   1.000
_cell.length_b   1.000
_cell.length_c   1.000
_cell.angle_alpha   90.00
_cell.angle_beta   90.00
_cell.angle_gamma   90.00
#
_symmetry.space_group_name_H-M   'P 1'
#
loop_
_entity.id
_entity.type
_entity.pdbx_description
1 polymer ?
#
loop_
_entity_poly.entity_id
_entity_poly.type
_entity_poly.pdbx_seq_one_letter_code
_entity_poly.pdbx_strand_id
1 'polypeptide(L)'
;RVDYYGSPTPLKQMANVSVPEPQQILIRPFDAQMVGEIAKAIQASDMGLAPNTDGRVVRLNIPPLSTERRRQLVSRVKELAEEARVSIRNIRRDANKHADQAEKDKVMGEDERDDTKDQIQDLTKKYEGEVNDAAKEKETEVMEE
;
A
#
# COMPACT_ATOMS: atom_id res chain seq x y z
N ARG A 1 -1.41 -4.10 16.87
CA ARG A 1 -0.56 -4.93 17.76
C ARG A 1 -1.42 -5.34 18.94
N VAL A 2 -1.22 -6.52 19.51
CA VAL A 2 -2.03 -7.05 20.62
C VAL A 2 -1.14 -7.19 21.83
N ASP A 3 -1.64 -6.83 23.01
CA ASP A 3 -0.91 -7.04 24.25
C ASP A 3 -0.92 -8.54 24.59
N TYR A 4 0.27 -9.15 24.59
CA TYR A 4 0.49 -10.54 24.96
C TYR A 4 1.37 -10.54 26.21
N TYR A 5 0.76 -10.82 27.37
CA TYR A 5 1.46 -10.84 28.66
C TYR A 5 2.31 -9.58 28.95
N GLY A 6 1.81 -8.39 28.59
CA GLY A 6 2.47 -7.11 28.85
C GLY A 6 3.43 -6.65 27.76
N SER A 7 3.54 -7.40 26.65
CA SER A 7 4.38 -7.05 25.50
C SER A 7 3.55 -6.90 24.22
N PRO A 8 3.68 -5.78 23.48
CA PRO A 8 2.93 -5.55 22.25
C PRO A 8 3.43 -6.44 21.11
N THR A 9 2.68 -7.50 20.82
CA THR A 9 3.05 -8.51 19.83
C THR A 9 2.23 -8.34 18.53
N PRO A 10 2.83 -8.51 17.34
CA PRO A 10 2.11 -8.53 16.07
C PRO A 10 1.10 -9.68 15.99
N LEU A 11 -0.12 -9.39 15.50
CA LEU A 11 -1.20 -10.37 15.37
C LEU A 11 -0.80 -11.60 14.53
N LYS A 12 -0.02 -11.39 13.46
CA LYS A 12 0.48 -12.46 12.57
C LYS A 12 1.34 -13.51 13.29
N GLN A 13 1.95 -13.17 14.43
CA GLN A 13 2.79 -14.07 15.21
C GLN A 13 2.01 -14.85 16.26
N MET A 14 0.77 -14.45 16.56
CA MET A 14 -0.06 -15.03 17.61
C MET A 14 -1.29 -15.77 17.08
N ALA A 15 -1.62 -15.59 15.81
CA ALA A 15 -2.81 -16.16 15.20
C ALA A 15 -2.58 -16.50 13.73
N ASN A 16 -3.25 -17.57 13.29
CA ASN A 16 -3.40 -17.90 11.88
C ASN A 16 -4.57 -17.11 11.29
N VAL A 17 -4.33 -16.40 10.21
CA VAL A 17 -5.33 -15.59 9.50
C VAL A 17 -5.70 -16.30 8.21
N SER A 18 -6.98 -16.60 8.04
CA SER A 18 -7.53 -17.27 6.86
C SER A 18 -8.76 -16.53 6.35
N VAL A 19 -9.04 -16.64 5.05
CA VAL A 19 -10.21 -16.02 4.40
C VAL A 19 -11.08 -17.15 3.86
N PRO A 20 -12.00 -17.72 4.66
CA PRO A 20 -12.90 -18.78 4.21
C PRO A 20 -13.94 -18.29 3.20
N GLU A 21 -14.36 -17.03 3.31
CA GLU A 21 -15.34 -16.39 2.42
C GLU A 21 -14.83 -14.98 2.06
N PRO A 22 -15.17 -14.43 0.87
CA PRO A 22 -14.65 -13.12 0.42
C PRO A 22 -14.93 -11.97 1.40
N GLN A 23 -16.03 -12.05 2.14
CA GLN A 23 -16.47 -11.03 3.10
C GLN A 23 -16.15 -11.42 4.56
N GLN A 24 -15.44 -12.51 4.80
CA GLN A 24 -15.17 -12.99 6.15
C GLN A 24 -13.69 -13.32 6.34
N ILE A 25 -13.06 -12.64 7.29
CA ILE A 25 -11.73 -13.00 7.78
C ILE A 25 -11.90 -13.81 9.06
N LEU A 26 -11.25 -14.98 9.09
CA LEU A 26 -11.20 -15.86 10.25
C LEU A 26 -9.80 -15.85 10.85
N ILE A 27 -9.71 -15.41 12.10
CA ILE A 27 -8.48 -15.35 12.89
C ILE A 27 -8.55 -16.45 13.94
N ARG A 28 -7.62 -17.41 13.85
CA ARG A 28 -7.45 -18.51 14.81
C ARG A 28 -6.21 -18.25 15.67
N PRO A 29 -6.35 -17.72 16.89
CA PRO A 29 -5.21 -17.57 17.80
C PRO A 29 -4.64 -18.92 18.22
N PHE A 30 -3.33 -18.96 18.45
CA PHE A 30 -2.68 -20.14 19.02
C PHE A 30 -3.05 -20.35 20.50
N ASP A 31 -3.35 -19.25 21.19
CA ASP A 31 -3.84 -19.24 22.57
C ASP A 31 -5.28 -18.70 22.62
N ALA A 32 -6.22 -19.55 23.00
CA ALA A 32 -7.64 -19.20 23.08
C ALA A 32 -7.94 -18.13 24.15
N GLN A 33 -7.07 -17.96 25.17
CA GLN A 33 -7.25 -16.91 26.18
C GLN A 33 -7.06 -15.50 25.60
N MET A 34 -6.34 -15.40 24.47
CA MET A 34 -6.06 -14.12 23.82
C MET A 34 -7.17 -13.64 22.87
N VAL A 35 -8.24 -14.43 22.68
CA VAL A 35 -9.38 -14.07 21.81
C VAL A 35 -9.96 -12.70 22.20
N GLY A 36 -10.12 -12.43 23.50
CA GLY A 36 -10.66 -11.17 24.00
C GLY A 36 -9.75 -9.97 23.73
N GLU A 37 -8.44 -10.12 23.96
CA GLU A 37 -7.46 -9.06 23.70
C GLU A 37 -7.28 -8.79 22.20
N ILE A 38 -7.34 -9.83 21.36
CA ILE A 38 -7.34 -9.70 19.91
C ILE A 38 -8.59 -8.95 19.43
N ALA A 39 -9.78 -9.29 19.94
CA ALA A 39 -11.01 -8.61 19.59
C ALA A 39 -10.97 -7.11 19.97
N LYS A 40 -10.53 -6.78 21.19
CA LYS A 40 -10.35 -5.39 21.62
C LYS A 40 -9.36 -4.64 20.73
N ALA A 41 -8.22 -5.25 20.41
CA ALA A 41 -7.21 -4.63 19.55
C ALA A 41 -7.70 -4.37 18.12
N ILE A 42 -8.57 -5.23 17.58
CA ILE A 42 -9.19 -5.01 16.27
C ILE A 42 -10.25 -3.91 16.35
N GLN A 43 -11.08 -3.91 17.39
CA GLN A 43 -12.12 -2.87 17.55
C GLN A 43 -11.52 -1.48 17.79
N ALA A 44 -10.38 -1.40 18.48
CA ALA A 44 -9.62 -0.17 18.67
C ALA A 44 -8.80 0.26 17.43
N SER A 45 -8.74 -0.57 16.39
CA SER A 45 -8.06 -0.21 15.14
C SER A 45 -8.95 0.65 14.25
N ASP A 46 -8.33 1.47 13.41
CA ASP A 46 -9.00 2.37 12.46
C ASP A 46 -9.76 1.64 11.34
N MET A 47 -9.89 0.30 11.41
CA MET A 47 -10.62 -0.49 10.43
C MET A 47 -12.14 -0.41 10.61
N GLY A 48 -12.63 -0.02 11.79
CA GLY A 48 -14.08 0.12 12.05
C GLY A 48 -14.87 -1.19 11.96
N LEU A 49 -14.19 -2.34 12.06
CA LEU A 49 -14.80 -3.66 11.99
C LEU A 49 -15.22 -4.15 13.37
N ALA A 50 -16.40 -4.77 13.47
CA ALA A 50 -16.87 -5.42 14.69
C ALA A 50 -16.45 -6.90 14.72
N PRO A 51 -15.51 -7.31 15.57
CA PRO A 51 -15.14 -8.72 15.72
C PRO A 51 -16.27 -9.51 16.38
N ASN A 52 -16.59 -10.66 15.81
CA ASN A 52 -17.49 -11.66 16.37
C ASN A 52 -16.65 -12.83 16.93
N THR A 53 -16.80 -13.15 18.21
CA THR A 53 -15.98 -14.16 18.89
C THR A 53 -16.77 -15.43 19.16
N ASP A 54 -16.21 -16.57 18.76
CA ASP A 54 -16.79 -17.91 18.98
C ASP A 54 -16.09 -18.67 20.12
N GLY A 55 -15.44 -17.95 21.04
CA GLY A 55 -14.69 -18.49 22.17
C GLY A 55 -13.31 -19.08 21.83
N ARG A 56 -13.11 -19.60 20.60
CA ARG A 56 -11.79 -20.07 20.12
C ARG A 56 -11.29 -19.34 18.87
N VAL A 57 -12.16 -18.66 18.16
CA VAL A 57 -11.85 -17.96 16.91
C VAL A 57 -12.48 -16.58 16.91
N VAL A 58 -11.85 -15.65 16.20
CA VAL A 58 -12.37 -14.31 15.94
C VAL A 58 -12.76 -14.25 14.46
N ARG A 59 -14.02 -13.92 14.19
CA ARG A 59 -14.54 -13.66 12.85
C ARG A 59 -14.72 -12.17 12.64
N LEU A 60 -14.22 -11.67 11.53
CA LEU A 60 -14.46 -10.32 11.06
C LEU A 60 -15.29 -10.40 9.81
N ASN A 61 -16.53 -9.94 9.90
CA ASN A 61 -17.37 -9.73 8.73
C ASN A 61 -17.02 -8.36 8.17
N ILE A 62 -16.54 -8.33 6.94
CA ILE A 62 -16.29 -7.10 6.19
C ILE A 62 -17.61 -6.73 5.53
N PRO A 63 -18.32 -5.70 6.01
CA PRO A 63 -19.49 -5.22 5.30
C PRO A 63 -19.08 -4.72 3.91
N PRO A 64 -19.98 -4.79 2.92
CA PRO A 64 -19.72 -4.19 1.62
C PRO A 64 -19.35 -2.72 1.82
N LEU A 65 -18.32 -2.27 1.12
CA LEU A 65 -17.85 -0.89 1.23
C LEU A 65 -19.02 0.06 0.92
N SER A 66 -19.30 1.00 1.82
CA SER A 66 -20.26 2.05 1.53
C SER A 66 -19.76 2.92 0.38
N THR A 67 -20.66 3.53 -0.38
CA THR A 67 -20.30 4.47 -1.47
C THR A 67 -19.37 5.58 -0.98
N GLU A 68 -19.56 6.04 0.25
CA GLU A 68 -18.70 7.05 0.88
C GLU A 68 -17.29 6.52 1.15
N ARG A 69 -17.16 5.28 1.64
CA ARG A 69 -15.86 4.64 1.87
C ARG A 69 -15.12 4.36 0.56
N ARG A 70 -15.82 3.92 -0.49
CA ARG A 70 -15.24 3.75 -1.84
C ARG A 70 -14.69 5.08 -2.37
N ARG A 71 -15.44 6.18 -2.23
CA ARG A 71 -14.97 7.53 -2.62
C ARG A 71 -13.72 7.97 -1.86
N GLN A 72 -13.66 7.72 -0.55
CA GLN A 72 -12.46 8.00 0.25
C GLN A 72 -11.25 7.20 -0.24
N LEU A 73 -11.43 5.91 -0.53
CA LEU A 73 -10.37 5.05 -1.05
C LEU A 73 -9.89 5.50 -2.44
N VAL A 74 -10.80 5.88 -3.34
CA VAL A 74 -10.44 6.45 -4.65
C VAL A 74 -9.66 7.75 -4.50
N SER A 75 -10.06 8.64 -3.58
CA SER A 75 -9.29 9.85 -3.28
C SER A 75 -7.87 9.52 -2.83
N ARG A 76 -7.73 8.50 -1.96
CA ARG A 76 -6.43 8.04 -1.48
C ARG A 76 -5.56 7.47 -2.59
N VAL A 77 -6.14 6.69 -3.51
CA VAL A 77 -5.42 6.18 -4.68
C VAL A 77 -4.89 7.33 -5.54
N LYS A 78 -5.69 8.39 -5.74
CA LYS A 78 -5.28 9.57 -6.51
C LYS A 78 -4.14 10.35 -5.85
N GLU A 79 -4.18 10.51 -4.52
CA GLU A 79 -3.09 11.11 -3.75
C GLU A 79 -1.79 10.33 -3.94
N LEU A 80 -1.82 9.01 -3.74
CA LEU A 80 -0.65 8.14 -3.89
C LEU A 80 -0.07 8.16 -5.32
N ALA A 81 -0.94 8.18 -6.33
CA ALA A 81 -0.53 8.30 -7.72
C ALA A 81 0.17 9.64 -7.99
N GLU A 82 -0.33 10.74 -7.42
CA GLU A 82 0.34 12.05 -7.59
C GLU A 82 1.67 12.12 -6.84
N GLU A 83 1.75 11.58 -5.62
CA GLU A 83 3.03 11.48 -4.89
C GLU A 83 4.08 10.69 -5.69
N ALA A 84 3.67 9.56 -6.29
CA ALA A 84 4.54 8.76 -7.16
C ALA A 84 5.00 9.56 -8.39
N ARG A 85 4.09 10.27 -9.07
CA ARG A 85 4.44 11.11 -10.22
C ARG A 85 5.40 12.25 -9.85
N VAL A 86 5.17 12.91 -8.71
CA VAL A 86 6.09 13.95 -8.21
C VAL A 86 7.47 13.37 -7.93
N SER A 87 7.54 12.18 -7.31
CA SER A 87 8.80 11.48 -7.06
C SER A 87 9.56 11.17 -8.35
N ILE A 88 8.87 10.62 -9.36
CA ILE A 88 9.46 10.34 -10.69
C ILE A 88 10.02 11.62 -11.32
N ARG A 89 9.26 12.74 -11.30
CA ARG A 89 9.72 14.02 -11.84
C ARG A 89 10.96 14.57 -11.11
N ASN A 90 11.03 14.38 -9.79
CA ASN A 90 12.19 14.78 -8.99
C ASN A 90 13.42 13.96 -9.35
N ILE A 91 13.29 12.63 -9.43
CA ILE A 91 14.38 11.72 -9.83
C ILE A 91 14.88 12.08 -11.23
N ARG A 92 13.97 12.32 -12.19
CA ARG A 92 14.35 12.78 -13.54
C ARG A 92 15.19 14.07 -13.50
N ARG A 93 14.76 15.04 -12.68
CA ARG A 93 15.47 16.32 -12.54
C ARG A 93 16.89 16.10 -11.99
N ASP A 94 17.05 15.25 -11.00
CA ASP A 94 18.35 14.99 -10.39
C ASP A 94 19.25 14.13 -11.29
N ALA A 95 18.69 13.15 -11.99
CA ALA A 95 19.40 12.37 -13.02
C ALA A 95 19.92 13.29 -14.15
N ASN A 96 19.09 14.22 -14.64
CA ASN A 96 19.51 15.19 -15.66
C ASN A 96 20.63 16.11 -15.15
N LYS A 97 20.57 16.57 -13.90
CA LYS A 97 21.66 17.36 -13.30
C LYS A 97 22.95 16.54 -13.21
N HIS A 98 22.86 15.25 -12.86
CA HIS A 98 24.04 14.39 -12.80
C HIS A 98 24.66 14.17 -14.18
N ALA A 99 23.85 13.98 -15.23
CA ALA A 99 24.34 13.92 -16.61
C ALA A 99 25.04 15.23 -17.02
N ASP A 100 24.44 16.38 -16.70
CA ASP A 100 25.04 17.70 -16.96
C ASP A 100 26.34 17.94 -16.18
N GLN A 101 26.45 17.38 -14.97
CA GLN A 101 27.66 17.50 -14.16
C GLN A 101 28.78 16.57 -14.67
N ALA A 102 28.44 15.34 -15.06
CA ALA A 102 29.40 14.39 -15.59
C ALA A 102 30.02 14.85 -16.93
N GLU A 103 29.24 15.55 -17.76
CA GLU A 103 29.74 16.21 -18.98
C GLU A 103 30.75 17.31 -18.65
N LYS A 104 30.44 18.19 -17.68
CA LYS A 104 31.37 19.23 -17.20
C LYS A 104 32.65 18.65 -16.60
N ASP A 105 32.53 17.55 -15.86
CA ASP A 105 33.66 16.85 -15.25
C ASP A 105 34.45 16.01 -16.27
N LYS A 106 34.05 16.04 -17.56
CA LYS A 106 34.64 15.28 -18.68
C LYS A 106 34.65 13.78 -18.45
N VAL A 107 33.71 13.28 -17.66
CA VAL A 107 33.50 11.84 -17.42
C VAL A 107 32.69 11.22 -18.58
N MET A 108 31.87 12.03 -19.25
CA MET A 108 31.13 11.66 -20.47
C MET A 108 31.21 12.78 -21.52
N GLY A 109 31.03 12.42 -22.80
CA GLY A 109 30.94 13.38 -23.91
C GLY A 109 29.57 14.06 -24.04
N GLU A 110 29.47 15.06 -24.92
CA GLU A 110 28.20 15.76 -25.22
C GLU A 110 27.16 14.80 -25.82
N ASP A 111 27.58 13.99 -26.81
CA ASP A 111 26.72 12.98 -27.44
C ASP A 111 26.20 11.96 -26.41
N GLU A 112 27.08 11.46 -25.53
CA GLU A 112 26.70 10.51 -24.47
C GLU A 112 25.73 11.12 -23.44
N ARG A 113 25.89 12.42 -23.15
CA ARG A 113 25.01 13.16 -22.25
C ARG A 113 23.61 13.30 -22.85
N ASP A 114 23.51 13.59 -24.14
CA ASP A 114 22.22 13.71 -24.82
C ASP A 114 21.52 12.35 -24.93
N ASP A 115 22.24 11.29 -25.30
CA ASP A 115 21.73 9.91 -25.29
C ASP A 115 21.24 9.51 -23.89
N THR A 116 21.98 9.86 -22.84
CA THR A 116 21.61 9.58 -21.45
C THR A 116 20.32 10.32 -21.07
N LYS A 117 20.14 11.57 -21.51
CA LYS A 117 18.92 12.34 -21.25
C LYS A 117 17.71 11.76 -21.97
N ASP A 118 17.87 11.26 -23.18
CA ASP A 118 16.80 10.58 -23.90
C ASP A 118 16.39 9.28 -23.21
N GLN A 119 17.35 8.47 -22.75
CA GLN A 119 17.08 7.28 -21.95
C GLN A 119 16.35 7.61 -20.64
N ILE A 120 16.78 8.65 -19.93
CA ILE A 120 16.11 9.14 -18.71
C ILE A 120 14.65 9.53 -19.03
N GLN A 121 14.42 10.21 -20.14
CA GLN A 121 13.08 10.64 -20.54
C GLN A 121 12.18 9.45 -20.91
N ASP A 122 12.70 8.44 -21.60
CA ASP A 122 11.93 7.24 -21.95
C ASP A 122 11.60 6.39 -20.71
N LEU A 123 12.55 6.22 -19.78
CA LEU A 123 12.29 5.60 -18.49
C LEU A 123 11.22 6.36 -17.69
N THR A 124 11.31 7.70 -17.68
CA THR A 124 10.31 8.54 -17.01
C THR A 124 8.91 8.31 -17.58
N LYS A 125 8.77 8.35 -18.91
CA LYS A 125 7.47 8.10 -19.57
C LYS A 125 6.93 6.71 -19.26
N LYS A 126 7.80 5.69 -19.25
CA LYS A 126 7.42 4.31 -18.93
C LYS A 126 6.82 4.21 -17.53
N TYR A 127 7.52 4.71 -16.51
CA TYR A 127 7.06 4.62 -15.13
C TYR A 127 5.88 5.54 -14.84
N GLU A 128 5.77 6.71 -15.48
CA GLU A 128 4.55 7.52 -15.42
C GLU A 128 3.35 6.78 -16.00
N GLY A 129 3.54 6.02 -17.09
CA GLY A 129 2.52 5.13 -17.66
C GLY A 129 2.08 4.05 -16.69
N GLU A 130 3.03 3.30 -16.12
CA GLU A 130 2.75 2.23 -15.14
C GLU A 130 1.97 2.76 -13.92
N VAL A 131 2.31 3.94 -13.40
CA VAL A 131 1.58 4.57 -12.29
C VAL A 131 0.15 4.91 -12.69
N ASN A 132 -0.08 5.44 -13.89
CA ASN A 132 -1.42 5.78 -14.37
C ASN A 132 -2.28 4.52 -14.55
N ASP A 133 -1.71 3.47 -15.12
CA ASP A 133 -2.42 2.20 -15.35
C ASP A 133 -2.80 1.54 -14.01
N ALA A 134 -1.85 1.44 -13.07
CA ALA A 134 -2.09 0.89 -11.74
C ALA A 134 -3.14 1.71 -10.95
N ALA A 135 -3.09 3.04 -11.04
CA ALA A 135 -4.08 3.90 -10.37
C ALA A 135 -5.48 3.71 -10.96
N LYS A 136 -5.59 3.56 -12.29
CA LYS A 136 -6.87 3.36 -12.98
C LYS A 136 -7.46 1.98 -12.70
N GLU A 137 -6.63 0.94 -12.71
CA GLU A 137 -7.02 -0.42 -12.34
C GLU A 137 -7.57 -0.43 -10.91
N LYS A 138 -6.85 0.19 -9.96
CA LYS A 138 -7.29 0.23 -8.57
C LYS A 138 -8.53 1.10 -8.35
N GLU A 139 -8.69 2.20 -9.08
CA GLU A 139 -9.90 3.02 -9.04
C GLU A 139 -11.13 2.24 -9.54
N THR A 140 -10.95 1.43 -10.59
CA THR A 140 -12.01 0.59 -11.15
C THR A 140 -12.38 -0.52 -10.18
N GLU A 141 -11.39 -1.25 -9.65
CA GLU A 141 -11.58 -2.31 -8.65
C GLU A 141 -12.37 -1.80 -7.43
N VAL A 142 -11.99 -0.63 -6.87
CA VAL A 142 -12.64 -0.05 -5.68
C VAL A 142 -14.09 0.39 -5.96
N MET A 143 -14.45 0.70 -7.21
CA MET A 143 -15.77 1.18 -7.58
C MET A 143 -16.71 0.05 -8.01
N GLU A 144 -16.19 -0.95 -8.72
CA GLU A 144 -16.93 -2.11 -9.24
C GLU A 144 -17.14 -3.21 -8.18
N GLU A 145 -16.22 -3.41 -7.23
CA GLU A 145 -16.39 -4.31 -6.07
C GLU A 145 -17.05 -3.63 -4.88
#